data_AF-M0JYQ3-F1
#
_entry.id   AF-M0JYQ3-F1
#
_cell.length_a   1.000
_cell.length_b   1.000
_cell.length_c   1.000
_cell.angle_alpha   90.00
_cell.angle_beta   90.00
_cell.angle_gamma   90.00
#
_symmetry.space_group_name_H-M   'P 1'
#
loop_
_entity.id
_entity.type
_entity.pdbx_description
1 polymer ?
#
loop_
_entity_poly.entity_id
_entity_poly.type
_entity_poly.pdbx_seq_one_letter_code
_entity_poly.pdbx_strand_id
1 'polypeptide(L)'
;MNTHVRIVVALLLGALVFAVTTVVVTAGFEPQIEFSLLIGLPVGVSAGLTALFASYVLLWHRDQAAAGTVSGRAVRLRLAALATIADFVTVTAAGVGLYVVLGRSLGISLLIAGLPVTLPLAAAVGYLAAGGSRSELGEVQTQ
;
A
#
# COMPACT_ATOMS: atom_id res chain seq x y z
N MET A 1 19.70 7.20 -8.12
CA MET A 1 20.24 5.85 -7.88
C MET A 1 20.16 5.01 -9.15
N ASN A 2 21.01 3.98 -9.33
CA ASN A 2 20.85 3.04 -10.46
C ASN A 2 19.52 2.28 -10.31
N THR A 3 18.77 2.13 -11.41
CA THR A 3 17.49 1.42 -11.45
C THR A 3 17.57 0.01 -10.86
N HIS A 4 18.63 -0.74 -11.12
CA HIS A 4 18.81 -2.08 -10.57
C HIS A 4 18.93 -2.06 -9.04
N VAL A 5 19.71 -1.12 -8.49
CA VAL A 5 19.85 -0.96 -7.04
C VAL A 5 18.51 -0.61 -6.40
N ARG A 6 17.72 0.27 -7.03
CA ARG A 6 16.38 0.60 -6.56
C ARG A 6 15.43 -0.60 -6.55
N ILE A 7 15.46 -1.42 -7.60
CA ILE A 7 14.64 -2.64 -7.67
C ILE A 7 15.04 -3.59 -6.55
N VAL A 8 16.34 -3.83 -6.34
CA VAL A 8 16.83 -4.71 -5.28
C VAL A 8 16.43 -4.18 -3.89
N VAL A 9 16.62 -2.90 -3.63
CA VAL A 9 16.22 -2.28 -2.35
C VAL A 9 14.71 -2.39 -2.13
N ALA A 10 13.90 -2.10 -3.14
CA ALA A 10 12.44 -2.22 -3.05
C ALA A 10 11.98 -3.67 -2.85
N LEU A 11 12.65 -4.62 -3.51
CA LEU A 11 12.38 -6.05 -3.35
C LEU A 11 12.72 -6.52 -1.93
N LEU A 12 13.88 -6.13 -1.40
CA LEU A 12 14.28 -6.46 -0.03
C LEU A 12 13.34 -5.86 1.01
N LEU A 13 12.92 -4.60 0.82
CA LEU A 13 11.93 -3.96 1.70
C LEU A 13 10.57 -4.65 1.62
N GLY A 14 10.11 -4.99 0.41
CA GLY A 14 8.88 -5.76 0.22
C GLY A 14 8.92 -7.12 0.89
N ALA A 15 10.01 -7.87 0.71
CA ALA A 15 10.22 -9.18 1.34
C ALA A 15 10.29 -9.10 2.86
N LEU A 16 10.97 -8.08 3.39
CA LEU A 16 11.07 -7.84 4.83
C LEU A 16 9.69 -7.54 5.43
N VAL A 17 8.94 -6.61 4.83
CA VAL A 17 7.59 -6.26 5.31
C VAL A 17 6.64 -7.45 5.18
N PHE A 18 6.72 -8.22 4.09
CA PHE A 18 6.00 -9.49 3.94
C PHE A 18 6.29 -10.43 5.11
N ALA A 19 7.56 -10.71 5.38
CA ALA A 19 7.96 -11.66 6.41
C ALA A 19 7.52 -11.19 7.81
N VAL A 20 7.81 -9.93 8.16
CA VAL A 20 7.42 -9.35 9.46
C VAL A 20 5.91 -9.34 9.63
N THR A 21 5.16 -8.89 8.62
CA THR A 21 3.68 -8.84 8.70
C THR A 21 3.09 -10.23 8.81
N THR A 22 3.56 -11.19 8.01
CA THR A 22 3.10 -12.58 8.08
C THR A 22 3.33 -13.14 9.47
N VAL A 23 4.54 -12.97 10.03
CA VAL A 23 4.88 -13.47 11.37
C VAL A 23 4.04 -12.79 12.45
N VAL A 24 3.93 -11.46 12.44
CA VAL A 24 3.16 -10.71 13.45
C VAL A 24 1.67 -11.06 13.40
N VAL A 25 1.09 -11.13 12.21
CA VAL A 25 -0.33 -11.49 12.03
C VAL A 25 -0.55 -12.94 12.46
N THR A 26 0.32 -13.86 12.03
CA THR A 26 0.25 -15.29 12.40
C THR A 26 0.38 -15.47 13.93
N ALA A 27 1.35 -14.81 14.55
CA ALA A 27 1.54 -14.84 16.00
C ALA A 27 0.35 -14.23 16.76
N GLY A 28 -0.26 -13.18 16.21
CA GLY A 28 -1.47 -12.58 16.78
C GLY A 28 -2.69 -13.52 16.78
N PHE A 29 -2.70 -14.54 15.91
CA PHE A 29 -3.78 -15.53 15.79
C PHE A 29 -3.39 -16.93 16.31
N GLU A 30 -2.26 -17.05 17.01
CA GLU A 30 -1.66 -18.33 17.42
C GLU A 30 -2.48 -19.23 18.38
N PRO A 31 -3.54 -18.79 19.08
CA PRO A 31 -4.47 -19.72 19.72
C PRO A 31 -5.20 -20.66 18.73
N GLN A 32 -5.17 -20.38 17.41
CA GLN A 32 -5.85 -21.18 16.37
C GLN A 32 -4.95 -21.43 15.14
N ILE A 33 -4.10 -22.45 15.24
CA ILE A 33 -3.07 -22.84 14.25
C ILE A 33 -3.66 -23.04 12.84
N GLU A 34 -4.90 -23.54 12.73
CA GLU A 34 -5.58 -23.82 11.45
C GLU A 34 -5.90 -22.56 10.63
N PHE A 35 -6.12 -21.41 11.28
CA PHE A 35 -6.49 -20.16 10.62
C PHE A 35 -5.32 -19.19 10.47
N SER A 36 -4.21 -19.47 11.15
CA SER A 36 -3.14 -18.51 11.32
C SER A 36 -2.38 -18.23 10.01
N LEU A 37 -2.03 -19.27 9.25
CA LEU A 37 -1.46 -19.11 7.90
C LEU A 37 -2.49 -18.63 6.86
N LEU A 38 -3.76 -19.02 7.01
CA LEU A 38 -4.83 -18.64 6.09
C LEU A 38 -5.06 -17.12 6.09
N ILE A 39 -4.83 -16.45 7.22
CA ILE A 39 -4.98 -15.00 7.37
C ILE A 39 -3.63 -14.29 7.26
N GLY A 40 -2.58 -14.84 7.89
CA GLY A 40 -1.25 -14.27 7.90
C GLY A 40 -0.63 -14.15 6.52
N LEU A 41 -0.79 -15.17 5.66
CA LEU A 41 -0.20 -15.18 4.32
C LEU A 41 -0.84 -14.12 3.39
N PRO A 42 -2.17 -14.04 3.22
CA PRO A 42 -2.77 -13.00 2.37
C PRO A 42 -2.43 -11.57 2.83
N VAL A 43 -2.54 -11.31 4.14
CA VAL A 43 -2.22 -9.99 4.70
C VAL A 43 -0.74 -9.66 4.52
N GLY A 44 0.13 -10.65 4.75
CA GLY A 44 1.57 -10.55 4.48
C GLY A 44 1.88 -10.21 3.03
N VAL A 45 1.27 -10.93 2.07
CA VAL A 45 1.44 -10.67 0.63
C VAL A 45 1.00 -9.25 0.27
N SER A 46 -0.17 -8.82 0.74
CA SER A 46 -0.67 -7.45 0.54
C SER A 46 0.29 -6.40 1.12
N ALA A 47 0.83 -6.63 2.31
CA ALA A 47 1.81 -5.74 2.94
C ALA A 47 3.11 -5.67 2.14
N GLY A 48 3.63 -6.82 1.72
CA GLY A 48 4.87 -6.91 0.93
C GLY A 48 4.77 -6.22 -0.42
N LEU A 49 3.66 -6.43 -1.15
CA LEU A 49 3.40 -5.76 -2.42
C LEU A 49 3.24 -4.25 -2.25
N THR A 50 2.53 -3.81 -1.22
CA THR A 50 2.36 -2.39 -0.89
C THR A 50 3.71 -1.75 -0.60
N ALA A 51 4.54 -2.38 0.23
CA ALA A 51 5.87 -1.90 0.57
C ALA A 51 6.81 -1.88 -0.64
N LEU A 52 6.79 -2.91 -1.49
CA LEU A 52 7.56 -2.96 -2.72
C LEU A 52 7.18 -1.82 -3.67
N PHE A 53 5.88 -1.66 -3.93
CA PHE A 53 5.37 -0.59 -4.80
C PHE A 53 5.74 0.80 -4.26
N ALA A 54 5.42 1.05 -3.00
CA ALA A 54 5.63 2.35 -2.40
C ALA A 54 7.12 2.70 -2.28
N SER A 55 7.96 1.77 -1.84
CA SER A 55 9.41 2.01 -1.74
C SER A 55 10.04 2.31 -3.10
N TYR A 56 9.69 1.55 -4.15
CA TYR A 56 10.16 1.81 -5.50
C TYR A 56 9.77 3.22 -5.97
N VAL A 57 8.50 3.58 -5.81
CA VAL A 57 7.97 4.88 -6.27
C VAL A 57 8.54 6.04 -5.47
N LEU A 58 8.64 5.94 -4.14
CA LEU A 58 9.19 7.00 -3.30
C LEU A 58 10.68 7.21 -3.57
N LEU A 59 11.46 6.14 -3.75
CA LEU A 59 12.87 6.22 -4.12
C LEU A 59 13.04 6.85 -5.51
N TRP A 60 12.20 6.46 -6.48
CA TRP A 60 12.18 7.08 -7.80
C TRP A 60 11.86 8.59 -7.73
N HIS A 61 10.83 8.97 -6.97
CA HIS A 61 10.45 10.37 -6.80
C HIS A 61 11.58 11.17 -6.12
N ARG A 62 12.23 10.61 -5.10
CA ARG A 62 13.37 11.24 -4.42
C ARG A 62 14.54 11.45 -5.37
N ASP A 63 14.86 10.47 -6.22
CA ASP A 63 15.91 10.61 -7.24
C ASP A 63 15.60 11.76 -8.21
N GLN A 64 14.36 11.84 -8.71
CA GLN A 64 13.93 12.93 -9.60
C GLN A 64 13.91 14.29 -8.90
N ALA A 65 13.51 14.35 -7.63
CA ALA A 65 13.53 15.57 -6.85
C ALA A 65 14.96 16.08 -6.61
N ALA A 66 15.89 15.18 -6.32
CA ALA A 66 17.30 15.51 -6.18
C ALA A 66 17.93 16.00 -7.50
N ALA A 67 17.46 15.48 -8.63
CA ALA A 67 17.89 15.92 -9.96
C ALA A 67 17.14 17.17 -10.48
N GLY A 68 16.15 17.69 -9.74
CA GLY A 68 15.32 18.83 -10.17
C GLY A 68 14.35 18.52 -11.32
N THR A 69 14.09 17.25 -11.62
CA THR A 69 13.34 16.76 -12.79
C THR A 69 11.96 16.20 -12.43
N VAL A 70 11.30 16.74 -11.40
CA VAL A 70 10.01 16.22 -10.92
C VAL A 70 8.90 16.44 -11.95
N SER A 71 8.53 15.36 -12.65
CA SER A 71 7.43 15.37 -13.61
C SER A 71 6.07 15.21 -12.92
N GLY A 72 4.99 15.67 -13.56
CA GLY A 72 3.63 15.47 -13.06
C GLY A 72 3.28 13.99 -12.83
N ARG A 73 3.80 13.09 -13.68
CA ARG A 73 3.66 11.64 -13.51
C ARG A 73 4.31 11.15 -12.22
N ALA A 74 5.47 11.69 -11.84
CA ALA A 74 6.15 11.32 -10.60
C ALA A 74 5.32 11.71 -9.36
N VAL A 75 4.68 12.89 -9.40
CA VAL A 75 3.77 13.34 -8.33
C VAL A 75 2.54 12.44 -8.23
N ARG A 76 1.92 12.08 -9.37
CA ARG A 76 0.76 11.16 -9.40
C ARG A 76 1.09 9.79 -8.84
N LEU A 77 2.23 9.22 -9.24
CA LEU A 77 2.67 7.93 -8.70
C LEU A 77 2.97 8.02 -7.20
N ARG A 78 3.59 9.10 -6.74
CA ARG A 78 3.82 9.31 -5.29
C ARG A 78 2.51 9.34 -4.51
N LEU A 79 1.49 10.04 -5.01
CA LEU A 79 0.18 10.07 -4.36
C LEU A 79 -0.52 8.71 -4.41
N ALA A 80 -0.40 7.97 -5.50
CA ALA A 80 -0.87 6.58 -5.57
C ALA A 80 -0.19 5.69 -4.51
N ALA A 81 1.14 5.79 -4.37
CA ALA A 81 1.90 5.04 -3.35
C ALA A 81 1.46 5.40 -1.93
N LEU A 82 1.28 6.69 -1.63
CA LEU A 82 0.80 7.12 -0.32
C LEU A 82 -0.64 6.66 -0.06
N ALA A 83 -1.52 6.74 -1.05
CA ALA A 83 -2.89 6.24 -0.96
C ALA A 83 -2.93 4.73 -0.69
N THR A 84 -2.08 3.93 -1.35
CA THR A 84 -1.99 2.49 -1.07
C THR A 84 -1.52 2.17 0.34
N ILE A 85 -0.55 2.95 0.88
CA ILE A 85 -0.10 2.77 2.26
C ILE A 85 -1.24 3.11 3.23
N ALA A 86 -1.92 4.24 3.02
CA ALA A 86 -3.01 4.68 3.87
C ALA A 86 -4.18 3.68 3.84
N ASP A 87 -4.55 3.17 2.66
CA ASP A 87 -5.58 2.15 2.49
C ASP A 87 -5.19 0.86 3.22
N PHE A 88 -3.98 0.35 3.01
CA PHE A 88 -3.50 -0.86 3.68
C PHE A 88 -3.62 -0.76 5.20
N VAL A 89 -3.13 0.34 5.78
CA VAL A 89 -3.17 0.57 7.23
C VAL A 89 -4.62 0.65 7.72
N THR A 90 -5.47 1.38 7.01
CA THR A 90 -6.86 1.61 7.41
C THR A 90 -7.68 0.32 7.33
N VAL A 91 -7.59 -0.40 6.21
CA VAL A 91 -8.33 -1.65 5.99
C VAL A 91 -7.84 -2.74 6.92
N THR A 92 -6.53 -2.81 7.19
CA THR A 92 -5.98 -3.78 8.14
C THR A 92 -6.41 -3.47 9.56
N ALA A 93 -6.34 -2.21 10.00
CA ALA A 93 -6.82 -1.80 11.32
C ALA A 93 -8.32 -2.06 11.50
N ALA A 94 -9.13 -1.75 10.48
CA ALA A 94 -10.56 -2.03 10.47
C ALA A 94 -10.84 -3.54 10.50
N GLY A 95 -10.14 -4.34 9.70
CA GLY A 95 -10.28 -5.80 9.67
C GLY A 95 -9.94 -6.46 11.00
N VAL A 96 -8.84 -6.03 11.65
CA VAL A 96 -8.47 -6.47 12.99
C VAL A 96 -9.50 -6.02 14.03
N GLY A 97 -9.98 -4.78 13.96
CA GLY A 97 -11.01 -4.27 14.86
C GLY A 97 -12.33 -5.03 14.75
N LEU A 98 -12.79 -5.30 13.53
CA LEU A 98 -13.98 -6.10 13.26
C LEU A 98 -13.83 -7.53 13.77
N TYR A 99 -12.66 -8.15 13.56
CA TYR A 99 -12.36 -9.48 14.08
C TYR A 99 -12.53 -9.54 15.61
N VAL A 100 -12.04 -8.52 16.33
CA VAL A 100 -12.07 -8.47 17.80
C VAL A 100 -13.47 -8.13 18.33
N VAL A 101 -14.20 -7.22 17.67
CA VAL A 101 -15.41 -6.60 18.24
C VAL A 101 -16.72 -7.15 17.69
N LEU A 102 -16.83 -7.36 16.37
CA LEU A 102 -18.11 -7.66 15.69
C LEU A 102 -18.23 -9.09 15.18
N GLY A 103 -17.15 -9.87 15.20
CA GLY A 103 -17.17 -11.28 14.88
C GLY A 103 -16.13 -11.70 13.85
N ARG A 104 -15.68 -12.94 14.00
CA ARG A 104 -14.52 -13.51 13.32
C ARG A 104 -14.63 -13.49 11.78
N SER A 105 -15.81 -13.79 11.25
CA SER A 105 -16.04 -13.92 9.80
C SER A 105 -15.92 -12.60 9.05
N LEU A 106 -16.40 -11.49 9.64
CA LEU A 106 -16.38 -10.16 9.02
C LEU A 106 -14.96 -9.57 8.96
N GLY A 107 -14.17 -9.75 10.02
CA GLY A 107 -12.77 -9.33 10.02
C GLY A 107 -11.93 -10.12 9.03
N ILE A 108 -12.11 -11.45 8.98
CA ILE A 108 -11.37 -12.33 8.06
C ILE A 108 -11.73 -12.02 6.60
N SER A 109 -13.01 -11.83 6.28
CA SER A 109 -13.42 -11.52 4.90
C SER A 109 -12.85 -10.19 4.41
N LEU A 110 -12.83 -9.16 5.27
CA LEU A 110 -12.24 -7.87 4.92
C LEU A 110 -10.72 -7.97 4.71
N LEU A 111 -10.01 -8.74 5.54
CA LEU A 111 -8.56 -8.90 5.42
C LEU A 111 -8.17 -9.76 4.20
N ILE A 112 -8.89 -10.85 3.93
CA ILE A 112 -8.52 -11.78 2.85
C ILE A 112 -9.04 -11.31 1.48
N ALA A 113 -10.28 -10.84 1.40
CA ALA A 113 -10.90 -10.45 0.13
C ALA A 113 -10.85 -8.93 -0.08
N GLY A 114 -10.93 -8.13 0.99
CA GLY A 114 -10.90 -6.67 0.89
C GLY A 114 -9.55 -6.15 0.44
N LEU A 115 -8.46 -6.51 1.12
CA LEU A 115 -7.11 -5.99 0.81
C LEU A 115 -6.68 -6.18 -0.66
N PRO A 116 -6.84 -7.36 -1.30
CA PRO A 116 -6.48 -7.52 -2.71
C PRO A 116 -7.26 -6.61 -3.66
N VAL A 117 -8.46 -6.17 -3.28
CA VAL A 117 -9.35 -5.34 -4.09
C VAL A 117 -9.19 -3.85 -3.80
N THR A 118 -9.06 -3.46 -2.54
CA THR A 118 -8.97 -2.05 -2.13
C THR A 118 -7.61 -1.44 -2.49
N LEU A 119 -6.52 -2.21 -2.44
CA LEU A 119 -5.18 -1.69 -2.73
C LEU A 119 -5.02 -1.19 -4.18
N PRO A 120 -5.37 -1.96 -5.22
CA PRO A 120 -5.35 -1.43 -6.59
C PRO A 120 -6.29 -0.25 -6.77
N LEU A 121 -7.46 -0.27 -6.10
CA LEU A 121 -8.43 0.82 -6.18
C LEU A 121 -7.88 2.11 -5.55
N ALA A 122 -7.25 2.01 -4.38
CA ALA A 122 -6.60 3.13 -3.70
C ALA A 122 -5.44 3.68 -4.55
N ALA A 123 -4.67 2.81 -5.20
CA ALA A 123 -3.63 3.24 -6.14
C ALA A 123 -4.23 4.03 -7.31
N ALA A 124 -5.33 3.54 -7.89
CA ALA A 124 -6.02 4.20 -9.00
C ALA A 124 -6.61 5.55 -8.56
N VAL A 125 -7.30 5.59 -7.42
CA VAL A 125 -7.87 6.83 -6.85
C VAL A 125 -6.77 7.85 -6.54
N GLY A 126 -5.68 7.43 -5.89
CA GLY A 126 -4.55 8.31 -5.59
C GLY A 126 -3.86 8.84 -6.85
N TYR A 127 -3.76 8.02 -7.89
CA TYR A 127 -3.22 8.44 -9.19
C TYR A 127 -4.13 9.45 -9.91
N LEU A 128 -5.45 9.23 -9.88
CA LEU A 128 -6.45 10.06 -10.54
C LEU A 128 -6.66 11.40 -9.82
N ALA A 129 -6.74 11.40 -8.49
CA ALA A 129 -6.88 12.61 -7.68
C ALA A 129 -5.73 13.60 -7.96
N ALA A 130 -4.51 13.08 -8.09
CA ALA A 130 -3.33 13.85 -8.46
C ALA A 130 -3.37 14.42 -9.89
N GLY A 131 -4.24 13.90 -10.76
CA GLY A 131 -4.51 14.43 -12.09
C GLY A 131 -5.59 15.51 -12.10
N GLY A 132 -6.65 15.34 -11.31
CA GLY A 132 -7.76 16.28 -11.20
C GLY A 132 -7.37 17.63 -10.61
N SER A 133 -6.55 17.65 -9.56
CA SER A 133 -6.13 18.90 -8.89
C SER A 133 -5.35 19.88 -9.78
N ARG A 134 -4.87 19.44 -10.96
CA ARG A 134 -4.19 20.32 -11.93
C ARG A 134 -5.14 20.88 -12.99
N SER A 135 -6.28 20.25 -13.24
CA SER A 135 -7.31 20.77 -14.15
C SER A 135 -8.09 21.92 -13.50
N GLU A 136 -8.43 21.83 -12.21
CA GLU A 136 -9.16 22.88 -11.50
C GLU A 136 -8.34 24.18 -11.33
N LEU A 137 -7.01 24.10 -11.27
CA LEU A 137 -6.13 25.27 -11.16
C LEU A 137 -5.82 25.93 -12.52
N GLY A 138 -6.16 25.29 -13.65
CA GLY A 138 -5.99 25.87 -14.99
C GLY A 138 -7.19 26.71 -15.46
N GLU A 139 -8.34 26.59 -14.81
CA GLU A 139 -9.59 27.25 -15.20
C GLU A 139 -9.83 28.59 -14.48
N VAL A 140 -9.05 28.90 -13.44
CA VAL A 140 -9.27 30.10 -12.58
C VAL A 140 -8.49 31.34 -13.04
N GLN A 141 -7.81 31.30 -14.20
CA GLN A 141 -6.92 32.40 -14.63
C GLN A 141 -7.28 33.08 -15.96
N THR A 142 -8.57 33.11 -16.32
CA THR A 142 -9.10 34.03 -17.35
C THR A 142 -10.50 34.52 -17.01
N GLN A 143 -10.60 35.53 -16.15
CA GLN A 143 -11.68 36.54 -16.22
C GLN A 143 -11.09 37.92 -15.95
#